data_AF-A0A179G4N9-F1
#
_entry.id   AF-A0A179G4N9-F1
#
_cell.length_a   1.000
_cell.length_b   1.000
_cell.length_c   1.000
_cell.angle_alpha   90.00
_cell.angle_beta   90.00
_cell.angle_gamma   90.00
#
_symmetry.space_group_name_H-M   'P 1'
#
loop_
_entity.id
_entity.type
_entity.pdbx_description
1 polymer ?
#
loop_
_entity_poly.entity_id
_entity_poly.type
_entity_poly.pdbx_seq_one_letter_code
_entity_poly.pdbx_strand_id
1 'polypeptide(L)'
;MSNSLFPVGEWSGFLPTFPPNLGHTKLSSHDHPTAMFMRQVTQTAKRRKFMSTMRLVFDFDGTITQRDTIGELAQAAVNIQRRRTARDLQPAWDHAVKAYLQDFESYKTSFNPPESKRRDVASEKRFLSGMKGAEEASLSRVSESGIFAGLGPDDLFQMGVDAVSSGRVAVAEGFEELLNWAKSRGLDVDIISVNWSTSFIKGVLHPHRLRVVANDIAESGQIHGPQSTGSRITTAPDKLKALQQIVPTGQQLLYFGDSTTDLECLLYSHGVVMAKDGTSSLLSTLSRIGIDVPHIGSLQENTNAKLFWACDFRQVQSGILRQ
;
A
#
# COMPACT_ATOMS: atom_id res chain seq x y z
N MET A 1 -21.15 60.35 -26.54
CA MET A 1 -19.67 60.37 -26.55
C MET A 1 -19.24 58.94 -26.82
N SER A 2 -19.31 58.51 -28.08
CA SER A 2 -18.21 58.49 -29.09
C SER A 2 -17.13 57.47 -28.71
N ASN A 3 -16.67 56.53 -29.54
CA ASN A 3 -16.88 56.06 -30.92
C ASN A 3 -16.10 54.70 -30.95
N SER A 4 -16.61 53.60 -31.53
CA SER A 4 -16.37 53.16 -32.93
C SER A 4 -14.85 52.91 -33.22
N LEU A 5 -14.34 51.81 -33.80
CA LEU A 5 -14.70 51.07 -35.01
C LEU A 5 -13.78 49.81 -35.16
N PHE A 6 -14.30 48.74 -35.77
CA PHE A 6 -13.57 47.69 -36.49
C PHE A 6 -12.91 48.23 -37.78
N PRO A 7 -12.03 47.49 -38.50
CA PRO A 7 -12.54 46.63 -39.57
C PRO A 7 -11.82 45.28 -39.81
N VAL A 8 -12.62 44.39 -40.39
CA VAL A 8 -12.35 43.14 -41.11
C VAL A 8 -11.59 43.39 -42.41
N GLY A 9 -10.86 42.38 -42.92
CA GLY A 9 -10.42 42.34 -44.32
C GLY A 9 -9.97 40.94 -44.78
N GLU A 10 -10.87 40.23 -45.47
CA GLU A 10 -10.60 39.06 -46.33
C GLU A 10 -9.99 39.50 -47.65
N TRP A 11 -9.09 38.70 -48.26
CA TRP A 11 -8.94 38.60 -49.72
C TRP A 11 -8.49 37.18 -50.13
N SER A 12 -9.13 36.68 -51.17
CA SER A 12 -9.07 35.34 -51.76
C SER A 12 -8.07 35.23 -52.94
N GLY A 13 -7.37 34.09 -53.00
CA GLY A 13 -7.14 33.24 -54.18
C GLY A 13 -6.30 33.74 -55.37
N PHE A 14 -5.22 33.01 -55.70
CA PHE A 14 -4.77 32.69 -57.09
C PHE A 14 -3.75 31.52 -57.08
N LEU A 15 -4.06 30.44 -57.82
CA LEU A 15 -3.13 29.49 -58.46
C LEU A 15 -3.10 29.87 -59.97
N PRO A 16 -2.22 29.36 -60.89
CA PRO A 16 -1.37 28.15 -60.82
C PRO A 16 0.05 28.29 -61.46
N THR A 17 0.91 27.25 -61.37
CA THR A 17 1.61 26.53 -62.48
C THR A 17 2.89 25.78 -62.02
N PHE A 18 3.05 24.55 -62.54
CA PHE A 18 4.22 23.65 -62.57
C PHE A 18 4.48 23.32 -64.07
N PRO A 19 5.53 22.58 -64.52
CA PRO A 19 6.92 22.29 -64.05
C PRO A 19 7.91 22.51 -65.26
N PRO A 20 9.06 21.81 -65.52
CA PRO A 20 9.88 20.83 -64.76
C PRO A 20 11.42 21.08 -64.78
N ASN A 21 12.21 20.45 -63.88
CA ASN A 21 13.02 19.25 -64.19
C ASN A 21 14.06 18.88 -63.10
N LEU A 22 14.00 17.60 -62.71
CA LEU A 22 15.07 16.63 -62.45
C LEU A 22 16.34 17.06 -61.69
N GLY A 23 16.35 16.77 -60.39
CA GLY A 23 17.56 16.50 -59.61
C GLY A 23 17.42 15.18 -58.87
N HIS A 24 18.07 14.13 -59.38
CA HIS A 24 18.19 12.84 -58.70
C HIS A 24 19.12 12.96 -57.49
N THR A 25 18.61 12.71 -56.29
CA THR A 25 19.43 12.22 -55.16
C THR A 25 18.68 11.08 -54.48
N LYS A 26 19.31 9.91 -54.51
CA LYS A 26 18.87 8.64 -53.94
C LYS A 26 18.64 8.78 -52.43
N LEU A 27 17.40 8.61 -51.99
CA LEU A 27 17.08 8.16 -50.63
C LEU A 27 17.09 6.64 -50.63
N SER A 28 18.04 6.03 -49.94
CA SER A 28 18.08 4.59 -49.68
C SER A 28 17.02 4.24 -48.64
N SER A 29 15.84 3.82 -49.10
CA SER A 29 14.76 3.31 -48.27
C SER A 29 14.82 1.79 -48.19
N HIS A 30 15.70 1.25 -47.35
CA HIS A 30 15.65 -0.16 -46.94
C HIS A 30 15.83 -0.29 -45.42
N ASP A 31 14.84 0.18 -44.67
CA ASP A 31 14.56 -0.36 -43.33
C ASP A 31 13.42 -1.38 -43.47
N HIS A 32 13.78 -2.65 -43.32
CA HIS A 32 12.91 -3.81 -43.50
C HIS A 32 11.81 -3.88 -42.43
N PRO A 33 10.58 -4.35 -42.79
CA PRO A 33 9.51 -4.68 -41.83
C PRO A 33 9.98 -5.62 -40.71
N THR A 34 10.97 -6.46 -41.00
CA THR A 34 11.60 -7.41 -40.08
C THR A 34 12.34 -6.72 -38.93
N ALA A 35 12.94 -5.55 -39.14
CA ALA A 35 13.68 -4.83 -38.08
C ALA A 35 12.74 -4.15 -37.08
N MET A 36 11.61 -3.60 -37.55
CA MET A 36 10.52 -3.13 -36.68
C MET A 36 9.89 -4.30 -35.90
N PHE A 37 9.58 -5.41 -36.57
CA PHE A 37 9.00 -6.59 -35.94
C PHE A 37 9.94 -7.18 -34.88
N MET A 38 11.25 -7.29 -35.17
CA MET A 38 12.25 -7.77 -34.22
C MET A 38 12.46 -6.82 -33.03
N ARG A 39 12.37 -5.49 -33.22
CA ARG A 39 12.39 -4.49 -32.13
C ARG A 39 11.16 -4.60 -31.23
N GLN A 40 9.97 -4.81 -31.83
CA GLN A 40 8.72 -4.98 -31.09
C GLN A 40 8.74 -6.30 -30.31
N VAL A 41 9.19 -7.40 -30.92
CA VAL A 41 9.35 -8.70 -30.26
C VAL A 41 10.38 -8.65 -29.12
N THR A 42 11.52 -7.94 -29.29
CA THR A 42 12.52 -7.78 -28.22
C THR A 42 12.08 -6.84 -27.09
N GLN A 43 11.33 -5.77 -27.36
CA GLN A 43 10.68 -4.95 -26.33
C GLN A 43 9.62 -5.74 -25.56
N THR A 44 8.82 -6.57 -26.26
CA THR A 44 7.78 -7.41 -25.67
C THR A 44 8.39 -8.54 -24.82
N ALA A 45 9.50 -9.14 -25.27
CA ALA A 45 10.24 -10.15 -24.52
C ALA A 45 10.97 -9.56 -23.28
N LYS A 46 11.58 -8.37 -23.39
CA LYS A 46 12.13 -7.64 -22.24
C LYS A 46 11.05 -7.25 -21.24
N ARG A 47 9.87 -6.81 -21.71
CA ARG A 47 8.69 -6.50 -20.87
C ARG A 47 8.12 -7.73 -20.17
N ARG A 48 8.03 -8.84 -20.88
CA ARG A 48 7.57 -10.11 -20.33
C ARG A 48 8.55 -10.65 -19.27
N LYS A 49 9.85 -10.41 -19.44
CA LYS A 49 10.90 -10.68 -18.43
C LYS A 49 10.90 -9.66 -17.27
N PHE A 50 10.59 -8.39 -17.54
CA PHE A 50 10.44 -7.30 -16.55
C PHE A 50 9.28 -7.58 -15.60
N MET A 51 8.13 -7.98 -16.14
CA MET A 51 6.97 -8.33 -15.31
C MET A 51 7.16 -9.65 -14.56
N SER A 52 7.85 -10.66 -15.13
CA SER A 52 8.04 -11.96 -14.47
C SER A 52 8.97 -11.94 -13.23
N THR A 53 9.46 -10.77 -12.82
CA THR A 53 10.31 -10.61 -11.62
C THR A 53 9.73 -9.64 -10.59
N MET A 54 8.58 -9.03 -10.87
CA MET A 54 7.95 -8.06 -9.99
C MET A 54 7.21 -8.75 -8.84
N ARG A 55 7.41 -8.24 -7.64
CA ARG A 55 6.72 -8.67 -6.42
C ARG A 55 5.78 -7.58 -5.94
N LEU A 56 4.56 -7.98 -5.58
CA LEU A 56 3.56 -7.10 -5.00
C LEU A 56 3.55 -7.33 -3.48
N VAL A 57 3.73 -6.25 -2.72
CA VAL A 57 3.69 -6.33 -1.25
C VAL A 57 2.63 -5.38 -0.74
N PHE A 58 1.75 -5.88 0.11
CA PHE A 58 0.61 -5.13 0.61
C PHE A 58 0.69 -4.98 2.12
N ASP A 59 0.33 -3.81 2.63
CA ASP A 59 -0.26 -3.73 3.95
C ASP A 59 -1.61 -4.46 3.98
N PHE A 60 -2.10 -4.75 5.19
CA PHE A 60 -3.34 -5.45 5.40
C PHE A 60 -4.50 -4.52 5.79
N ASP A 61 -4.43 -3.95 6.99
CA ASP A 61 -5.48 -3.12 7.56
C ASP A 61 -5.61 -1.80 6.81
N GLY A 62 -6.80 -1.43 6.32
CA GLY A 62 -7.02 -0.20 5.55
C GLY A 62 -6.54 -0.24 4.09
N THR A 63 -5.72 -1.23 3.74
CA THR A 63 -5.22 -1.48 2.38
C THR A 63 -5.92 -2.66 1.71
N ILE A 64 -5.80 -3.87 2.25
CA ILE A 64 -6.54 -5.05 1.76
C ILE A 64 -7.93 -5.10 2.38
N THR A 65 -8.06 -4.80 3.67
CA THR A 65 -9.36 -4.66 4.32
C THR A 65 -9.81 -3.21 4.24
N GLN A 66 -11.12 -2.97 4.18
CA GLN A 66 -11.65 -1.60 4.05
C GLN A 66 -11.42 -0.72 5.30
N ARG A 67 -11.05 -1.35 6.43
CA ARG A 67 -10.88 -0.75 7.75
C ARG A 67 -9.87 -1.55 8.56
N ASP A 68 -9.38 -0.93 9.64
CA ASP A 68 -8.61 -1.61 10.68
C ASP A 68 -9.40 -2.79 11.30
N THR A 69 -8.70 -3.89 11.55
CA THR A 69 -9.27 -5.15 12.07
C THR A 69 -8.77 -5.51 13.47
N ILE A 70 -7.92 -4.70 14.10
CA ILE A 70 -7.37 -4.97 15.44
C ILE A 70 -8.47 -5.00 16.49
N GLY A 71 -9.41 -4.06 16.41
CA GLY A 71 -10.59 -4.03 17.27
C GLY A 71 -11.40 -5.33 17.16
N GLU A 72 -11.56 -5.87 15.95
CA GLU A 72 -12.33 -7.10 15.75
C GLU A 72 -11.61 -8.36 16.19
N LEU A 73 -10.29 -8.42 15.97
CA LEU A 73 -9.44 -9.47 16.55
C LEU A 73 -9.57 -9.49 18.08
N ALA A 74 -9.44 -8.34 18.73
CA ALA A 74 -9.56 -8.23 20.18
C ALA A 74 -10.98 -8.58 20.67
N GLN A 75 -12.03 -8.07 20.02
CA GLN A 75 -13.41 -8.32 20.41
C GLN A 75 -13.79 -9.80 20.26
N ALA A 76 -13.35 -10.45 19.18
CA ALA A 76 -13.55 -11.88 18.99
C ALA A 76 -12.86 -12.69 20.10
N ALA A 77 -11.63 -12.32 20.49
CA ALA A 77 -10.93 -12.98 21.59
C ALA A 77 -11.64 -12.77 22.93
N VAL A 78 -12.06 -11.54 23.26
CA VAL A 78 -12.87 -11.24 24.46
C VAL A 78 -14.14 -12.09 24.51
N ASN A 79 -14.83 -12.23 23.38
CA ASN A 79 -16.03 -13.05 23.30
C ASN A 79 -15.75 -14.54 23.53
N ILE A 80 -14.62 -15.05 23.03
CA ILE A 80 -14.19 -16.43 23.29
C ILE A 80 -13.86 -16.61 24.78
N GLN A 81 -13.11 -15.69 25.40
CA GLN A 81 -12.79 -15.75 26.82
C GLN A 81 -14.05 -15.75 27.70
N ARG A 82 -15.02 -14.90 27.36
CA ARG A 82 -16.33 -14.86 28.04
C ARG A 82 -17.05 -16.21 27.97
N ARG A 83 -16.97 -16.91 26.83
CA ARG A 83 -17.58 -18.25 26.66
C ARG A 83 -16.79 -19.37 27.33
N ARG A 84 -15.46 -19.37 27.21
CA ARG A 84 -14.58 -20.45 27.70
C ARG A 84 -14.34 -20.38 29.21
N THR A 85 -14.18 -19.19 29.77
CA THR A 85 -13.76 -19.01 31.18
C THR A 85 -14.75 -18.21 32.02
N ALA A 86 -15.89 -17.81 31.47
CA ALA A 86 -16.86 -16.90 32.12
C ALA A 86 -16.27 -15.56 32.60
N ARG A 87 -15.08 -15.17 32.11
CA ARG A 87 -14.44 -13.89 32.45
C ARG A 87 -14.77 -12.87 31.38
N ASP A 88 -15.27 -11.72 31.80
CA ASP A 88 -15.44 -10.58 30.90
C ASP A 88 -14.17 -9.73 30.88
N LEU A 89 -13.43 -9.79 29.78
CA LEU A 89 -12.20 -9.01 29.59
C LEU A 89 -12.43 -7.72 28.80
N GLN A 90 -13.68 -7.35 28.52
CA GLN A 90 -14.01 -6.06 27.91
C GLN A 90 -13.42 -4.86 28.66
N PRO A 91 -13.49 -4.78 30.01
CA PRO A 91 -12.90 -3.63 30.72
C PRO A 91 -11.38 -3.53 30.57
N ALA A 92 -10.69 -4.68 30.43
CA ALA A 92 -9.26 -4.70 30.20
C ALA A 92 -8.90 -4.22 28.78
N TRP A 93 -9.71 -4.59 27.79
CA TRP A 93 -9.59 -4.06 26.43
C TRP A 93 -9.82 -2.55 26.38
N ASP A 94 -10.92 -2.06 26.97
CA ASP A 94 -11.25 -0.63 27.01
C ASP A 94 -10.15 0.18 27.70
N HIS A 95 -9.57 -0.37 28.78
CA HIS A 95 -8.43 0.22 29.46
C HIS A 95 -7.19 0.29 28.56
N ALA A 96 -6.85 -0.79 27.85
CA ALA A 96 -5.71 -0.84 26.94
C ALA A 96 -5.83 0.18 25.80
N VAL A 97 -7.02 0.30 25.19
CA VAL A 97 -7.31 1.31 24.16
C VAL A 97 -7.15 2.72 24.72
N LYS A 98 -7.75 3.00 25.89
CA LYS A 98 -7.65 4.32 26.52
C LYS A 98 -6.20 4.69 26.84
N ALA A 99 -5.42 3.76 27.39
CA ALA A 99 -4.02 3.98 27.72
C ALA A 99 -3.17 4.23 26.47
N TYR A 100 -3.42 3.49 25.38
CA TYR A 100 -2.75 3.75 24.10
C TYR A 100 -3.04 5.15 23.56
N LEU A 101 -4.31 5.59 23.56
CA LEU A 101 -4.66 6.94 23.11
C LEU A 101 -3.97 8.01 23.95
N GLN A 102 -3.82 7.80 25.26
CA GLN A 102 -3.08 8.70 26.15
C GLN A 102 -1.58 8.73 25.83
N ASP A 103 -0.96 7.58 25.62
CA ASP A 103 0.46 7.48 25.26
C ASP A 103 0.74 8.14 23.90
N PHE A 104 -0.13 7.88 22.93
CA PHE A 104 -0.03 8.44 21.59
C PHE A 104 -0.15 9.96 21.60
N GLU A 105 -1.17 10.52 22.26
CA GLU A 105 -1.34 11.97 22.36
C GLU A 105 -0.22 12.61 23.18
N SER A 106 0.25 11.97 24.25
CA SER A 106 1.39 12.45 25.04
C SER A 106 2.67 12.50 24.20
N TYR A 107 2.93 11.47 23.40
CA TYR A 107 4.05 11.46 22.46
C TYR A 107 3.91 12.54 21.39
N LYS A 108 2.74 12.62 20.74
CA LYS A 108 2.46 13.57 19.66
C LYS A 108 2.62 15.02 20.09
N THR A 109 2.14 15.37 21.29
CA THR A 109 2.19 16.74 21.83
C THR A 109 3.57 17.13 22.34
N SER A 110 4.35 16.18 22.87
CA SER A 110 5.71 16.43 23.37
C SER A 110 6.80 16.37 22.29
N PHE A 111 6.52 15.76 21.14
CA PHE A 111 7.51 15.61 20.08
C PHE A 111 7.86 16.96 19.41
N ASN A 112 9.17 17.26 19.36
CA ASN A 112 9.71 18.43 18.68
C ASN A 112 10.54 18.04 17.44
N PRO A 113 10.28 18.63 16.26
CA PRO A 113 9.32 19.69 15.99
C PRO A 113 7.87 19.18 15.86
N PRO A 114 6.87 20.06 16.14
CA PRO A 114 5.46 19.72 15.97
C PRO A 114 5.13 19.43 14.49
N GLU A 115 3.97 18.83 14.24
CA GLU A 115 3.58 18.35 12.90
C GLU A 115 3.68 19.43 11.82
N SER A 116 3.17 20.63 12.10
CA SER A 116 3.20 21.76 11.17
C SER A 116 4.62 22.22 10.77
N LYS A 117 5.66 21.76 11.50
CA LYS A 117 7.07 22.08 11.29
C LYS A 117 7.89 20.88 10.80
N ARG A 118 7.33 19.66 10.76
CA ARG A 118 7.94 18.51 10.07
C ARG A 118 7.66 18.63 8.58
N ARG A 119 8.61 19.20 7.83
CA ARG A 119 8.46 19.54 6.40
C ARG A 119 9.36 18.74 5.47
N ASP A 120 10.05 17.76 6.02
CA ASP A 120 10.97 16.91 5.27
C ASP A 120 10.84 15.45 5.73
N VAL A 121 11.32 14.55 4.88
CA VAL A 121 11.28 13.10 5.13
C VAL A 121 12.01 12.71 6.41
N ALA A 122 13.15 13.34 6.71
CA ALA A 122 13.98 12.94 7.84
C ALA A 122 13.29 13.25 9.19
N SER A 123 12.68 14.41 9.31
CA SER A 123 11.93 14.84 10.49
C SER A 123 10.67 13.98 10.70
N GLU A 124 9.96 13.61 9.64
CA GLU A 124 8.80 12.71 9.73
C GLU A 124 9.20 11.29 10.11
N LYS A 125 10.26 10.73 9.51
CA LYS A 125 10.80 9.42 9.90
C LYS A 125 11.21 9.40 11.38
N ARG A 126 11.82 10.47 11.88
CA ARG A 126 12.17 10.58 13.31
C ARG A 126 10.91 10.54 14.20
N PHE A 127 9.84 11.21 13.80
CA PHE A 127 8.56 11.16 14.50
C PHE A 127 7.98 9.75 14.51
N LEU A 128 7.91 9.07 13.37
CA LEU A 128 7.34 7.73 13.27
C LEU A 128 8.17 6.69 14.03
N SER A 129 9.50 6.80 13.98
CA SER A 129 10.40 5.91 14.73
C SER A 129 10.26 6.09 16.23
N GLY A 130 10.06 7.32 16.73
CA GLY A 130 9.95 7.56 18.17
C GLY A 130 8.63 7.09 18.79
N MET A 131 7.61 6.77 17.97
CA MET A 131 6.35 6.17 18.46
C MET A 131 6.54 4.77 19.05
N LYS A 132 7.67 4.11 18.80
CA LYS A 132 7.94 2.72 19.18
C LYS A 132 7.61 2.43 20.64
N GLY A 133 7.94 3.34 21.56
CA GLY A 133 7.66 3.17 22.99
C GLY A 133 6.16 3.07 23.31
N ALA A 134 5.35 3.97 22.72
CA ALA A 134 3.90 3.96 22.92
C ALA A 134 3.25 2.70 22.31
N GLU A 135 3.72 2.30 21.13
CA GLU A 135 3.23 1.09 20.47
C GLU A 135 3.57 -0.19 21.26
N GLU A 136 4.82 -0.32 21.72
CA GLU A 136 5.22 -1.48 22.52
C GLU A 136 4.48 -1.55 23.86
N ALA A 137 4.24 -0.41 24.52
CA ALA A 137 3.43 -0.34 25.74
C ALA A 137 1.99 -0.81 25.49
N SER A 138 1.41 -0.47 24.33
CA SER A 138 0.07 -0.92 23.92
C SER A 138 0.01 -2.45 23.82
N LEU A 139 0.92 -3.06 23.05
CA LEU A 139 0.93 -4.51 22.85
C LEU A 139 1.24 -5.27 24.15
N SER A 140 2.08 -4.71 25.02
CA SER A 140 2.37 -5.31 26.34
C SER A 140 1.15 -5.30 27.25
N ARG A 141 0.40 -4.19 27.34
CA ARG A 141 -0.87 -4.14 28.11
C ARG A 141 -1.88 -5.17 27.62
N VAL A 142 -2.03 -5.31 26.30
CA VAL A 142 -2.92 -6.31 25.70
C VAL A 142 -2.45 -7.73 26.03
N SER A 143 -1.14 -8.00 25.93
CA SER A 143 -0.57 -9.31 26.27
C SER A 143 -0.77 -9.66 27.76
N GLU A 144 -0.56 -8.70 28.65
CA GLU A 144 -0.72 -8.86 30.11
C GLU A 144 -2.17 -9.01 30.56
N SER A 145 -3.13 -8.49 29.79
CA SER A 145 -4.57 -8.62 30.09
C SER A 145 -5.09 -10.06 30.00
N GLY A 146 -4.37 -10.94 29.30
CA GLY A 146 -4.79 -12.31 29.05
C GLY A 146 -5.95 -12.45 28.05
N ILE A 147 -6.29 -11.41 27.29
CA ILE A 147 -7.34 -11.45 26.24
C ILE A 147 -7.10 -12.63 25.27
N PHE A 148 -5.84 -12.88 24.91
CA PHE A 148 -5.48 -13.93 23.97
C PHE A 148 -4.96 -15.22 24.64
N ALA A 149 -4.98 -15.32 25.97
CA ALA A 149 -4.42 -16.47 26.67
C ALA A 149 -5.19 -17.76 26.33
N GLY A 150 -4.45 -18.81 25.92
CA GLY A 150 -5.01 -20.10 25.52
C GLY A 150 -5.67 -20.12 24.14
N LEU A 151 -5.48 -19.09 23.31
CA LEU A 151 -5.91 -19.11 21.92
C LEU A 151 -4.77 -19.60 21.03
N GLY A 152 -5.02 -20.70 20.31
CA GLY A 152 -4.06 -21.26 19.37
C GLY A 152 -4.18 -20.66 17.96
N PRO A 153 -3.25 -20.99 17.05
CA PRO A 153 -3.30 -20.55 15.65
C PRO A 153 -4.62 -20.85 14.94
N ASP A 154 -5.23 -22.01 15.20
CA ASP A 154 -6.50 -22.41 14.59
C ASP A 154 -7.68 -21.57 15.10
N ASP A 155 -7.69 -21.20 16.39
CA ASP A 155 -8.68 -20.28 16.94
C ASP A 155 -8.59 -18.91 16.25
N LEU A 156 -7.37 -18.37 16.16
CA LEU A 156 -7.09 -17.07 15.55
C LEU A 156 -7.42 -17.06 14.06
N PHE A 157 -7.10 -18.13 13.35
CA PHE A 157 -7.48 -18.33 11.95
C PHE A 157 -9.00 -18.34 11.79
N GLN A 158 -9.71 -19.13 12.60
CA GLN A 158 -11.16 -19.21 12.54
C GLN A 158 -11.82 -17.86 12.85
N MET A 159 -11.27 -17.07 13.77
CA MET A 159 -11.75 -15.71 14.05
C MET A 159 -11.72 -14.83 12.78
N GLY A 160 -10.69 -14.95 11.95
CA GLY A 160 -10.59 -14.23 10.67
C GLY A 160 -11.64 -14.69 9.66
N VAL A 161 -11.83 -16.00 9.52
CA VAL A 161 -12.87 -16.59 8.65
C VAL A 161 -14.27 -16.14 9.08
N ASP A 162 -14.54 -16.19 10.39
CA ASP A 162 -15.81 -15.78 10.97
C ASP A 162 -16.06 -14.28 10.79
N ALA A 163 -15.01 -13.45 10.89
CA ALA A 163 -15.13 -12.01 10.70
C ALA A 163 -15.58 -11.65 9.27
N VAL A 164 -15.07 -12.35 8.25
CA VAL A 164 -15.48 -12.14 6.85
C VAL A 164 -16.87 -12.71 6.57
N SER A 165 -17.12 -13.96 6.96
CA SER A 165 -18.41 -14.64 6.70
C SER A 165 -19.61 -13.97 7.37
N SER A 166 -19.38 -13.24 8.46
CA SER A 166 -20.41 -12.44 9.15
C SER A 166 -20.47 -10.97 8.72
N GLY A 167 -19.64 -10.53 7.77
CA GLY A 167 -19.62 -9.17 7.26
C GLY A 167 -19.00 -8.11 8.19
N ARG A 168 -18.33 -8.52 9.28
CA ARG A 168 -17.61 -7.59 10.18
C ARG A 168 -16.33 -7.06 9.55
N VAL A 169 -15.67 -7.89 8.74
CA VAL A 169 -14.49 -7.53 7.95
C VAL A 169 -14.84 -7.65 6.47
N ALA A 170 -14.57 -6.58 5.72
CA ALA A 170 -14.75 -6.52 4.28
C ALA A 170 -13.40 -6.34 3.59
N VAL A 171 -13.13 -7.17 2.59
CA VAL A 171 -11.98 -7.01 1.69
C VAL A 171 -12.29 -5.89 0.68
N ALA A 172 -11.26 -5.10 0.33
CA ALA A 172 -11.37 -3.98 -0.58
C ALA A 172 -11.66 -4.45 -2.01
N GLU A 173 -12.43 -3.63 -2.73
CA GLU A 173 -12.89 -3.96 -4.07
C GLU A 173 -11.74 -4.15 -5.05
N GLY A 174 -11.84 -5.18 -5.90
CA GLY A 174 -10.83 -5.49 -6.91
C GLY A 174 -9.65 -6.33 -6.42
N PHE A 175 -9.54 -6.63 -5.11
CA PHE A 175 -8.38 -7.34 -4.58
C PHE A 175 -8.30 -8.78 -5.12
N GLU A 176 -9.42 -9.49 -5.20
CA GLU A 176 -9.48 -10.85 -5.76
C GLU A 176 -9.09 -10.86 -7.25
N GLU A 177 -9.59 -9.89 -8.02
CA GLU A 177 -9.23 -9.73 -9.43
C GLU A 177 -7.73 -9.43 -9.60
N LEU A 178 -7.15 -8.62 -8.71
CA LEU A 178 -5.72 -8.34 -8.69
C LEU A 178 -4.89 -9.59 -8.36
N LEU A 179 -5.32 -10.42 -7.39
CA LEU A 179 -4.66 -11.68 -7.07
C LEU A 179 -4.69 -12.66 -8.25
N ASN A 180 -5.84 -12.78 -8.91
CA ASN A 180 -5.98 -13.63 -10.10
C ASN A 180 -5.10 -13.13 -11.25
N TRP A 181 -5.04 -11.82 -11.44
CA TRP A 181 -4.15 -11.19 -12.40
C TRP A 181 -2.67 -11.46 -12.08
N ALA A 182 -2.24 -11.25 -10.83
CA ALA A 182 -0.88 -11.49 -10.38
C ALA A 182 -0.47 -12.96 -10.59
N LYS A 183 -1.35 -13.90 -10.23
CA LYS A 183 -1.16 -15.34 -10.46
C LYS A 183 -1.01 -15.69 -11.94
N SER A 184 -1.85 -15.11 -12.81
CA SER A 184 -1.76 -15.33 -14.27
C SER A 184 -0.44 -14.86 -14.88
N ARG A 185 0.25 -13.94 -14.21
CA ARG A 185 1.55 -13.37 -14.61
C ARG A 185 2.74 -13.98 -13.88
N GLY A 186 2.48 -14.91 -12.94
CA GLY A 186 3.52 -15.51 -12.10
C GLY A 186 4.20 -14.50 -11.17
N LEU A 187 3.47 -13.48 -10.70
CA LEU A 187 3.98 -12.52 -9.73
C LEU A 187 3.88 -13.09 -8.32
N ASP A 188 4.89 -12.79 -7.50
CA ASP A 188 4.81 -13.05 -6.07
C ASP A 188 3.95 -11.99 -5.38
N VAL A 189 3.09 -12.44 -4.46
CA VAL A 189 2.25 -11.58 -3.64
C VAL A 189 2.50 -11.88 -2.16
N ASP A 190 2.90 -10.86 -1.42
CA ASP A 190 3.18 -10.93 0.00
C ASP A 190 2.41 -9.87 0.78
N ILE A 191 2.24 -10.12 2.07
CA ILE A 191 1.60 -9.20 3.01
C ILE A 191 2.59 -8.89 4.12
N ILE A 192 2.72 -7.61 4.46
CA ILE A 192 3.46 -7.15 5.63
C ILE A 192 2.53 -6.28 6.46
N SER A 193 2.34 -6.62 7.74
CA SER A 193 1.39 -5.89 8.58
C SER A 193 1.90 -5.66 10.00
N VAL A 194 1.44 -4.58 10.62
CA VAL A 194 1.57 -4.33 12.06
C VAL A 194 0.52 -5.10 12.88
N ASN A 195 -0.43 -5.77 12.20
CA ASN A 195 -1.47 -6.54 12.87
C ASN A 195 -0.87 -7.58 13.82
N TRP A 196 -1.61 -7.93 14.87
CA TRP A 196 -1.11 -8.76 15.97
C TRP A 196 -1.09 -10.25 15.65
N SER A 197 -1.82 -10.72 14.63
CA SER A 197 -1.91 -12.14 14.33
C SER A 197 -1.80 -12.46 12.84
N THR A 198 -0.71 -13.16 12.50
CA THR A 198 -0.51 -13.78 11.19
C THR A 198 -1.62 -14.79 10.88
N SER A 199 -2.07 -15.56 11.87
CA SER A 199 -3.12 -16.57 11.70
C SER A 199 -4.48 -15.93 11.40
N PHE A 200 -4.82 -14.83 12.08
CA PHE A 200 -6.04 -14.07 11.80
C PHE A 200 -6.07 -13.50 10.37
N ILE A 201 -4.97 -12.88 9.91
CA ILE A 201 -4.85 -12.39 8.52
C ILE A 201 -5.09 -13.52 7.52
N LYS A 202 -4.46 -14.69 7.75
CA LYS A 202 -4.67 -15.87 6.89
C LYS A 202 -6.12 -16.34 6.88
N GLY A 203 -6.81 -16.22 8.00
CA GLY A 203 -8.25 -16.49 8.12
C GLY A 203 -9.09 -15.56 7.29
N VAL A 204 -8.85 -14.24 7.39
CA VAL A 204 -9.56 -13.21 6.61
C VAL A 204 -9.37 -13.42 5.10
N LEU A 205 -8.20 -13.89 4.68
CA LEU A 205 -7.87 -14.07 3.26
C LEU A 205 -8.13 -15.49 2.74
N HIS A 206 -8.71 -16.37 3.56
CA HIS A 206 -9.07 -17.71 3.11
C HIS A 206 -10.04 -17.65 1.91
N PRO A 207 -9.82 -18.43 0.82
CA PRO A 207 -8.90 -19.56 0.69
C PRO A 207 -7.51 -19.23 0.11
N HIS A 208 -7.14 -17.95 -0.05
CA HIS A 208 -5.86 -17.57 -0.63
C HIS A 208 -4.70 -17.91 0.32
N ARG A 209 -3.67 -18.60 -0.22
CA ARG A 209 -2.47 -18.99 0.52
C ARG A 209 -1.33 -18.04 0.20
N LEU A 210 -1.39 -16.84 0.78
CA LEU A 210 -0.36 -15.80 0.63
C LEU A 210 0.68 -15.90 1.75
N ARG A 211 1.91 -15.45 1.47
CA ARG A 211 2.91 -15.28 2.52
C ARG A 211 2.58 -14.01 3.31
N VAL A 212 2.45 -14.17 4.63
CA VAL A 212 2.12 -13.10 5.56
C VAL A 212 3.28 -12.93 6.54
N VAL A 213 3.75 -11.68 6.69
CA VAL A 213 4.74 -11.27 7.68
C VAL A 213 4.09 -10.23 8.58
N ALA A 214 3.63 -10.67 9.75
CA ALA A 214 3.04 -9.80 10.76
C ALA A 214 3.53 -10.24 12.14
N ASN A 215 3.03 -9.58 13.18
CA ASN A 215 3.17 -10.13 14.52
C ASN A 215 2.39 -11.45 14.64
N ASP A 216 2.65 -12.17 15.72
CA ASP A 216 1.89 -13.36 16.06
C ASP A 216 1.62 -13.44 17.55
N ILE A 217 0.66 -14.29 17.90
CA ILE A 217 0.17 -14.47 19.26
C ILE A 217 0.56 -15.88 19.69
N ALA A 218 1.40 -15.98 20.73
CA ALA A 218 1.70 -17.25 21.36
C ALA A 218 0.51 -17.76 22.18
N GLU A 219 0.44 -19.06 22.44
CA GLU A 219 -0.62 -19.67 23.26
C GLU A 219 -0.70 -19.07 24.69
N SER A 220 0.40 -18.52 25.21
CA SER A 220 0.40 -17.75 26.45
C SER A 220 -0.39 -16.43 26.39
N GLY A 221 -0.83 -16.02 25.21
CA GLY A 221 -1.45 -14.73 24.92
C GLY A 221 -0.46 -13.61 24.63
N GLN A 222 0.85 -13.89 24.64
CA GLN A 222 1.89 -12.90 24.37
C GLN A 222 1.98 -12.58 22.87
N ILE A 223 1.91 -11.29 22.53
CA ILE A 223 2.15 -10.82 21.17
C ILE A 223 3.66 -10.70 20.96
N HIS A 224 4.17 -11.29 19.87
CA HIS A 224 5.58 -11.25 19.51
C HIS A 224 5.76 -10.94 18.01
N GLY A 225 6.95 -10.49 17.65
CA GLY A 225 7.29 -10.25 16.26
C GLY A 225 7.48 -11.54 15.45
N PRO A 226 7.51 -11.43 14.11
CA PRO A 226 7.88 -12.56 13.28
C PRO A 226 9.34 -12.95 13.52
N GLN A 227 9.63 -14.24 13.39
CA GLN A 227 10.98 -14.77 13.61
C GLN A 227 12.04 -14.09 12.73
N SER A 228 11.66 -13.64 11.53
CA SER A 228 12.58 -12.97 10.61
C SER A 228 13.11 -11.64 11.16
N THR A 229 12.26 -10.83 11.82
CA THR A 229 12.65 -9.48 12.27
C THR A 229 13.30 -9.48 13.65
N GLY A 230 13.00 -10.48 14.48
CA GLY A 230 13.44 -10.60 15.86
C GLY A 230 12.80 -9.58 16.82
N SER A 231 11.84 -8.78 16.35
CA SER A 231 11.14 -7.75 17.11
C SER A 231 9.73 -7.53 16.56
N ARG A 232 8.80 -7.07 17.40
CA ARG A 232 7.43 -6.75 16.96
C ARG A 232 7.45 -5.69 15.85
N ILE A 233 6.59 -5.86 14.86
CA ILE A 233 6.36 -4.88 13.80
C ILE A 233 5.29 -3.93 14.30
N THR A 234 5.68 -2.71 14.69
CA THR A 234 4.72 -1.72 15.22
C THR A 234 4.87 -0.33 14.62
N THR A 235 5.97 -0.08 13.92
CA THR A 235 6.28 1.24 13.35
C THR A 235 6.70 1.14 11.89
N ALA A 236 6.76 2.29 11.19
CA ALA A 236 7.23 2.34 9.80
C ALA A 236 8.65 1.80 9.59
N PRO A 237 9.64 2.10 10.46
CA PRO A 237 10.95 1.44 10.40
C PRO A 237 10.87 -0.09 10.52
N ASP A 238 10.00 -0.60 11.40
CA ASP A 238 9.87 -2.06 11.58
C ASP A 238 9.30 -2.73 10.32
N LYS A 239 8.27 -2.13 9.70
CA LYS A 239 7.71 -2.63 8.43
C LYS A 239 8.77 -2.61 7.33
N LEU A 240 9.56 -1.53 7.21
CA LEU A 240 10.65 -1.46 6.23
C LEU A 240 11.71 -2.54 6.48
N LYS A 241 12.09 -2.77 7.74
CA LYS A 241 13.02 -3.85 8.11
C LYS A 241 12.46 -5.22 7.71
N ALA A 242 11.18 -5.48 7.96
CA ALA A 242 10.50 -6.71 7.55
C ALA A 242 10.50 -6.88 6.02
N LEU A 243 10.22 -5.80 5.29
CA LEU A 243 10.22 -5.77 3.83
C LEU A 243 11.59 -6.14 3.26
N GLN A 244 12.65 -5.52 3.77
CA GLN A 244 14.03 -5.76 3.32
C GLN A 244 14.52 -7.20 3.57
N GLN A 245 13.93 -7.90 4.54
CA GLN A 245 14.26 -9.29 4.81
C GLN A 245 13.59 -10.27 3.85
N ILE A 246 12.40 -9.93 3.34
CA ILE A 246 11.64 -10.84 2.49
C ILE A 246 11.79 -10.55 1.00
N VAL A 247 12.25 -9.36 0.63
CA VAL A 247 12.50 -8.95 -0.75
C VAL A 247 14.01 -9.00 -1.05
N PRO A 248 14.46 -9.94 -1.89
CA PRO A 248 15.83 -9.99 -2.39
C PRO A 248 16.32 -8.66 -2.96
N THR A 249 17.57 -8.31 -2.65
CA THR A 249 18.23 -7.13 -3.21
C THR A 249 18.15 -7.12 -4.74
N GLY A 250 17.65 -6.02 -5.31
CA GLY A 250 17.53 -5.84 -6.75
C GLY A 250 16.26 -6.42 -7.37
N GLN A 251 15.38 -7.08 -6.59
CA GLN A 251 14.06 -7.46 -7.08
C GLN A 251 13.17 -6.23 -7.25
N GLN A 252 12.38 -6.20 -8.34
CA GLN A 252 11.39 -5.15 -8.53
C GLN A 252 10.21 -5.33 -7.57
N LEU A 253 9.85 -4.24 -6.91
CA LEU A 253 8.85 -4.22 -5.85
C LEU A 253 7.85 -3.11 -6.11
N LEU A 254 6.56 -3.44 -5.98
CA LEU A 254 5.46 -2.48 -5.86
C LEU A 254 4.80 -2.67 -4.50
N TYR A 255 4.87 -1.65 -3.65
CA TYR A 255 4.30 -1.66 -2.30
C TYR A 255 2.93 -0.95 -2.26
N PHE A 256 1.99 -1.47 -1.48
CA PHE A 256 0.66 -0.91 -1.27
C PHE A 256 0.45 -0.61 0.22
N GLY A 257 -0.02 0.58 0.55
CA GLY A 257 -0.31 0.97 1.93
C GLY A 257 -1.24 2.18 1.99
N ASP A 258 -1.88 2.41 3.13
CA ASP A 258 -2.83 3.52 3.33
C ASP A 258 -2.43 4.46 4.47
N SER A 259 -1.49 4.04 5.33
CA SER A 259 -1.19 4.69 6.60
C SER A 259 0.26 5.18 6.72
N THR A 260 0.54 6.01 7.73
CA THR A 260 1.91 6.45 8.00
C THR A 260 2.84 5.32 8.46
N THR A 261 2.31 4.17 8.88
CA THR A 261 3.13 2.97 9.14
C THR A 261 3.75 2.41 7.86
N ASP A 262 3.21 2.75 6.69
CA ASP A 262 3.71 2.32 5.39
C ASP A 262 4.68 3.31 4.75
N LEU A 263 4.84 4.51 5.35
CA LEU A 263 5.59 5.61 4.76
C LEU A 263 6.99 5.17 4.31
N GLU A 264 7.72 4.47 5.17
CA GLU A 264 9.09 4.08 4.85
C GLU A 264 9.19 2.99 3.77
N CYS A 265 8.20 2.09 3.70
CA CYS A 265 8.12 1.08 2.64
C CYS A 265 7.79 1.70 1.27
N LEU A 266 6.85 2.65 1.27
CA LEU A 266 6.48 3.42 0.09
C LEU A 266 7.67 4.24 -0.42
N LEU A 267 8.39 4.95 0.46
CA LEU A 267 9.56 5.74 0.06
C LEU A 267 10.76 4.90 -0.39
N TYR A 268 10.84 3.64 0.05
CA TYR A 268 11.90 2.72 -0.33
C TYR A 268 11.72 2.16 -1.76
N SER A 269 10.48 2.10 -2.26
CA SER A 269 10.12 1.37 -3.49
C SER A 269 9.26 2.20 -4.43
N HIS A 270 8.72 1.58 -5.49
CA HIS A 270 7.55 2.15 -6.17
C HIS A 270 6.33 1.78 -5.33
N GLY A 271 5.36 2.68 -5.24
CA GLY A 271 4.27 2.49 -4.30
C GLY A 271 2.93 3.01 -4.79
N VAL A 272 1.87 2.41 -4.26
CA VAL A 272 0.51 2.90 -4.40
C VAL A 272 -0.06 3.17 -3.00
N VAL A 273 -0.47 4.42 -2.79
CA VAL A 273 -1.25 4.82 -1.62
C VAL A 273 -2.71 4.48 -1.86
N MET A 274 -3.30 3.64 -1.01
CA MET A 274 -4.73 3.35 -1.07
C MET A 274 -5.49 4.44 -0.33
N ALA A 275 -6.37 5.17 -1.03
CA ALA A 275 -7.14 6.27 -0.44
C ALA A 275 -8.47 6.45 -1.19
N LYS A 276 -9.59 6.48 -0.45
CA LYS A 276 -10.95 6.44 -1.02
C LYS A 276 -11.26 7.58 -1.99
N ASP A 277 -10.83 8.79 -1.69
CA ASP A 277 -11.21 10.01 -2.41
C ASP A 277 -10.05 10.99 -2.63
N GLY A 278 -8.82 10.49 -2.63
CA GLY A 278 -7.62 11.32 -2.75
C GLY A 278 -7.32 12.14 -1.48
N THR A 279 -8.06 11.89 -0.40
CA THR A 279 -7.76 12.42 0.93
C THR A 279 -7.45 11.28 1.90
N SER A 280 -6.33 11.40 2.60
CA SER A 280 -5.97 10.52 3.71
C SER A 280 -4.92 11.20 4.60
N SER A 281 -4.74 10.69 5.82
CA SER A 281 -3.66 11.16 6.71
C SER A 281 -2.28 10.95 6.07
N LEU A 282 -2.10 9.83 5.36
CA LEU A 282 -0.86 9.54 4.64
C LEU A 282 -0.63 10.52 3.46
N LEU A 283 -1.65 10.78 2.64
CA LEU A 283 -1.53 11.75 1.53
C LEU A 283 -1.25 13.16 2.04
N SER A 284 -1.91 13.57 3.13
CA SER A 284 -1.64 14.85 3.80
C SER A 284 -0.21 14.92 4.33
N THR A 285 0.31 13.82 4.87
CA THR A 285 1.69 13.70 5.36
C THR A 285 2.68 13.79 4.21
N LEU A 286 2.49 13.03 3.12
CA LEU A 286 3.34 13.04 1.93
C LEU A 286 3.40 14.44 1.30
N SER A 287 2.25 15.09 1.12
CA SER A 287 2.17 16.47 0.64
C SER A 287 2.92 17.44 1.57
N ARG A 288 2.72 17.33 2.89
CA ARG A 288 3.37 18.17 3.89
C ARG A 288 4.90 18.08 3.86
N ILE A 289 5.45 16.89 3.56
CA ILE A 289 6.90 16.65 3.47
C ILE A 289 7.45 16.82 2.04
N GLY A 290 6.65 17.39 1.12
CA GLY A 290 7.09 17.77 -0.23
C GLY A 290 7.10 16.63 -1.24
N ILE A 291 6.30 15.58 -1.03
CA ILE A 291 6.20 14.43 -1.93
C ILE A 291 4.88 14.49 -2.68
N ASP A 292 4.98 14.62 -3.99
CA ASP A 292 3.83 14.54 -4.88
C ASP A 292 3.41 13.07 -5.10
N VAL A 293 2.11 12.85 -5.09
CA VAL A 293 1.48 11.55 -5.24
C VAL A 293 0.33 11.74 -6.21
N PRO A 294 0.57 11.70 -7.53
CA PRO A 294 -0.49 11.82 -8.52
C PRO A 294 -1.43 10.61 -8.47
N HIS A 295 -2.64 10.77 -9.01
CA HIS A 295 -3.58 9.66 -9.16
C HIS A 295 -3.05 8.63 -10.16
N ILE A 296 -3.27 7.33 -9.92
CA ILE A 296 -2.74 6.27 -10.79
C ILE A 296 -3.26 6.34 -12.23
N GLY A 297 -4.39 7.01 -12.46
CA GLY A 297 -4.92 7.29 -13.78
C GLY A 297 -4.05 8.21 -14.66
N SER A 298 -3.20 9.05 -14.06
CA SER A 298 -2.28 9.95 -14.77
C SER A 298 -0.85 9.40 -14.88
N LEU A 299 -0.67 8.09 -14.72
CA LEU A 299 0.64 7.43 -14.76
C LEU A 299 1.43 7.69 -16.05
N GLN A 300 0.76 7.84 -17.20
CA GLN A 300 1.40 8.17 -18.47
C GLN A 300 1.96 9.61 -18.52
N GLU A 301 1.36 10.53 -17.79
CA GLU A 301 1.78 11.94 -17.70
C GLU A 301 2.88 12.13 -16.65
N ASN A 302 3.01 11.18 -15.72
CA ASN A 302 3.86 11.27 -14.53
C ASN A 302 4.93 10.15 -14.52
N THR A 303 5.65 9.95 -15.62
CA THR A 303 6.60 8.83 -15.79
C THR A 303 7.77 8.81 -14.79
N ASN A 304 8.04 9.95 -14.15
CA ASN A 304 9.12 10.07 -13.15
C ASN A 304 8.61 9.89 -11.70
N ALA A 305 7.30 9.84 -11.48
CA ALA A 305 6.72 9.65 -10.16
C ALA A 305 6.94 8.19 -9.70
N LYS A 306 7.37 8.04 -8.44
CA LYS A 306 7.53 6.72 -7.81
C LYS A 306 6.31 6.27 -7.02
N LEU A 307 5.48 7.24 -6.62
CA LEU A 307 4.29 7.03 -5.81
C LEU A 307 3.07 7.51 -6.57
N PHE A 308 2.01 6.72 -6.48
CA PHE A 308 0.69 7.05 -6.99
C PHE A 308 -0.34 6.80 -5.89
N TRP A 309 -1.56 7.31 -6.05
CA TRP A 309 -2.69 6.86 -5.23
C TRP A 309 -3.83 6.30 -6.08
N ALA A 310 -4.61 5.41 -5.48
CA ALA A 310 -5.78 4.79 -6.08
C ALA A 310 -6.87 4.57 -5.03
N CYS A 311 -8.15 4.60 -5.43
CA CYS A 311 -9.25 4.34 -4.48
C CYS A 311 -9.56 2.86 -4.27
N ASP A 312 -9.21 2.02 -5.24
CA ASP A 312 -9.48 0.58 -5.20
C ASP A 312 -8.49 -0.18 -6.11
N PHE A 313 -8.51 -1.51 -6.02
CA PHE A 313 -7.60 -2.34 -6.80
C PHE A 313 -8.01 -2.49 -8.27
N ARG A 314 -9.25 -2.14 -8.66
CA ARG A 314 -9.67 -2.10 -10.07
C ARG A 314 -8.96 -0.96 -10.78
N GLN A 315 -8.86 0.20 -10.15
CA GLN A 315 -8.11 1.34 -10.66
C GLN A 315 -6.63 1.00 -10.79
N VAL A 316 -6.03 0.37 -9.75
CA VAL A 316 -4.65 -0.11 -9.78
C VAL A 316 -4.43 -1.03 -10.98
N GLN A 317 -5.27 -2.04 -11.13
CA GLN A 317 -5.16 -2.99 -12.23
C GLN A 317 -5.29 -2.26 -13.57
N SER A 318 -6.25 -1.34 -13.73
CA SER A 318 -6.42 -0.58 -14.98
C SER A 318 -5.23 0.32 -15.32
N GLY A 319 -4.61 0.96 -14.31
CA GLY A 319 -3.46 1.83 -14.48
C GLY A 319 -2.19 1.06 -14.83
N ILE A 320 -1.95 -0.06 -14.15
CA ILE A 320 -0.79 -0.94 -14.40
C ILE A 320 -0.95 -1.67 -15.74
N LEU A 321 -2.17 -2.09 -16.10
CA LEU A 321 -2.44 -2.83 -17.35
C LEU A 321 -2.34 -1.97 -18.63
N ARG A 322 -2.43 -0.64 -18.53
CA ARG A 322 -2.26 0.26 -19.68
C ARG A 322 -0.80 0.42 -20.14
N GLN A 323 0.13 -0.35 -19.57
CA GLN A 323 1.54 -0.39 -19.98
C GLN A 323 1.79 -1.37 -21.12
#